data_AF-A0AB35FWD9-F1
#
_entry.id   AF-A0AB35FWD9-F1
#
_cell.length_a   1.000
_cell.length_b   1.000
_cell.length_c   1.000
_cell.angle_alpha   90.00
_cell.angle_beta   90.00
_cell.angle_gamma   90.00
#
_symmetry.space_group_name_H-M   'P 1'
#
loop_
_entity.id
_entity.type
_entity.pdbx_description
1 polymer ?
#
loop_
_entity_poly.entity_id
_entity_poly.type
_entity_poly.pdbx_seq_one_letter_code
_entity_poly.pdbx_strand_id
1 'polypeptide(L)'
;MKKIAGIISAILAMVIFVWWLVNLNSLLFVGSFLFVTDKNKMNWIGLTGIIAIAGLIYNLYDGRRRFRGDIRSKSRIDWMKTVRNLVAQYLSDCDNIIDHMEHKGSKNFLLGDIGGIGTRFKRNYNEILLYVPDNDSNKLLLDNIKEIYECLKSRDIKTTEKTPKIRQLLQKTVKDSSEYLKIEWENAKRGD
;
A
#
# COMPACT_ATOMS: atom_id res chain seq x y z
N MET A 1 -22.51 -0.85 2.70
CA MET A 1 -22.70 0.56 3.10
C MET A 1 -24.06 0.87 3.72
N LYS A 2 -25.20 0.42 3.15
CA LYS A 2 -26.56 0.73 3.68
C LYS A 2 -26.83 0.27 5.13
N LYS A 3 -26.26 -0.85 5.58
CA LYS A 3 -26.44 -1.35 6.96
C LYS A 3 -25.76 -0.49 8.04
N ILE A 4 -24.62 0.14 7.72
CA ILE A 4 -23.88 0.99 8.67
C ILE A 4 -24.62 2.32 8.86
N ALA A 5 -25.18 2.88 7.79
CA ALA A 5 -26.00 4.10 7.86
C ALA A 5 -27.26 3.91 8.74
N GLY A 6 -27.92 2.75 8.64
CA GLY A 6 -29.09 2.44 9.48
C GLY A 6 -28.75 2.25 10.97
N ILE A 7 -27.59 1.68 11.29
CA ILE A 7 -27.13 1.56 12.69
C ILE A 7 -26.81 2.94 13.26
N ILE A 8 -26.15 3.81 12.47
CA ILE A 8 -25.85 5.19 12.89
C ILE A 8 -27.14 5.99 13.10
N SER A 9 -28.14 5.88 12.22
CA SER A 9 -29.40 6.61 12.38
C SER A 9 -30.20 6.11 13.59
N ALA A 10 -30.18 4.81 13.88
CA ALA A 10 -30.82 4.23 15.06
C ALA A 10 -30.16 4.70 16.36
N ILE A 11 -28.82 4.76 16.40
CA ILE A 11 -28.08 5.32 17.54
C ILE A 11 -28.37 6.80 17.71
N LEU A 12 -28.40 7.58 16.62
CA LEU A 12 -28.74 9.01 16.68
C LEU A 12 -30.16 9.23 17.20
N ALA A 13 -31.13 8.45 16.71
CA ALA A 13 -32.51 8.51 17.15
C ALA A 13 -32.66 8.13 18.63
N MET A 14 -31.92 7.12 19.10
CA MET A 14 -31.90 6.73 20.51
C MET A 14 -31.28 7.82 21.39
N VAL A 15 -30.19 8.46 20.95
CA VAL A 15 -29.57 9.59 21.68
C VAL A 15 -30.51 10.79 21.73
N ILE A 16 -31.20 11.13 20.63
CA ILE A 16 -32.19 12.21 20.59
C ILE A 16 -33.41 11.87 21.46
N PHE A 17 -33.84 10.61 21.49
CA PHE A 17 -34.96 10.15 22.31
C PHE A 17 -34.61 10.16 23.81
N VAL A 18 -33.40 9.75 24.17
CA VAL A 18 -32.86 9.89 25.54
C VAL A 18 -32.71 11.37 25.89
N TRP A 19 -32.24 12.21 24.97
CA TRP A 19 -32.15 13.66 25.15
C TRP A 19 -33.52 14.33 25.34
N TRP A 20 -34.56 13.81 24.68
CA TRP A 20 -35.95 14.27 24.82
C TRP A 20 -36.59 13.81 26.14
N LEU A 21 -36.24 12.61 26.63
CA LEU A 21 -36.67 12.08 27.93
C LEU A 21 -35.95 12.74 29.12
N VAL A 22 -34.73 13.22 28.90
CA VAL A 22 -33.91 13.92 29.90
C VAL A 22 -34.40 15.37 29.98
N ASN A 23 -35.41 15.58 30.82
CA ASN A 23 -35.93 16.90 31.18
C ASN A 23 -34.78 17.86 31.56
N LEU A 24 -34.83 19.14 31.20
CA LEU A 24 -33.75 20.12 31.45
C LEU A 24 -33.30 20.13 32.93
N ASN A 25 -34.25 19.85 33.84
CA ASN A 25 -34.03 19.70 35.28
C ASN A 25 -33.14 18.51 35.66
N SER A 26 -33.18 17.41 34.91
CA SER A 26 -32.32 16.24 35.14
C SER A 26 -30.88 16.47 34.66
N LEU A 27 -30.69 17.24 33.57
CA LEU A 27 -29.36 17.73 33.15
C LEU A 27 -28.79 18.74 34.13
N LEU A 28 -29.62 19.66 34.65
CA LEU A 28 -29.21 20.59 35.70
C LEU A 28 -28.89 19.88 37.02
N PHE A 29 -29.60 18.79 37.36
CA PHE A 29 -29.34 17.98 38.54
C PHE A 29 -28.04 17.14 38.41
N VAL A 30 -27.80 16.54 37.25
CA VAL A 30 -26.54 15.82 36.98
C VAL A 30 -25.37 16.81 36.90
N GLY A 31 -25.58 17.98 36.30
CA GLY A 31 -24.60 19.06 36.25
C GLY A 31 -24.29 19.64 37.64
N SER A 32 -25.30 19.86 38.47
CA SER A 32 -25.08 20.32 39.85
C SER A 32 -24.38 19.24 40.67
N PHE A 33 -24.80 17.97 40.59
CA PHE A 33 -24.13 16.86 41.29
C PHE A 33 -22.65 16.69 40.88
N LEU A 34 -22.35 16.78 39.59
CA LEU A 34 -20.99 16.58 39.07
C LEU A 34 -20.08 17.79 39.28
N PHE A 35 -20.60 19.01 39.25
CA PHE A 35 -19.76 20.22 39.24
C PHE A 35 -19.94 21.15 40.44
N VAL A 36 -20.99 20.99 41.26
CA VAL A 36 -21.32 21.89 42.37
C VAL A 36 -21.57 21.07 43.64
N THR A 37 -20.72 21.24 44.65
CA THR A 37 -20.94 20.67 45.98
C THR A 37 -21.99 21.47 46.76
N ASP A 38 -22.58 20.90 47.81
CA ASP A 38 -23.59 21.53 48.68
C ASP A 38 -23.20 22.91 49.26
N LYS A 39 -21.91 23.30 49.14
CA LYS A 39 -21.35 24.59 49.56
C LYS A 39 -21.12 25.58 48.41
N ASN A 40 -21.76 25.37 47.24
CA ASN A 40 -21.52 26.15 46.01
C ASN A 40 -20.05 26.16 45.54
N LYS A 41 -19.24 25.17 45.96
CA LYS A 41 -17.85 25.02 45.52
C LYS A 41 -17.76 24.02 44.37
N MET A 42 -16.86 24.30 43.43
CA MET A 42 -16.63 23.44 42.27
C MET A 42 -16.21 22.03 42.71
N ASN A 43 -16.92 21.00 42.24
CA ASN A 43 -16.65 19.62 42.57
C ASN A 43 -15.51 19.08 41.68
N TRP A 44 -14.32 18.93 42.27
CA TRP A 44 -13.12 18.45 41.60
C TRP A 44 -13.26 17.04 41.01
N ILE A 45 -14.17 16.22 41.54
CA ILE A 45 -14.43 14.86 41.07
C ILE A 45 -15.07 14.85 39.67
N GLY A 46 -16.01 15.76 39.39
CA GLY A 46 -16.61 15.85 38.05
C GLY A 46 -15.64 16.41 37.00
N LEU A 47 -14.83 17.39 37.38
CA LEU A 47 -13.79 17.94 36.50
C LEU A 47 -12.77 16.85 36.11
N THR A 48 -12.26 16.11 37.11
CA THR A 48 -11.30 15.01 36.86
C THR A 48 -11.91 13.87 36.05
N GLY A 49 -13.19 13.54 36.28
CA GLY A 49 -13.92 12.55 35.48
C GLY A 49 -14.02 12.95 34.01
N ILE A 50 -14.30 14.21 33.70
CA ILE A 50 -14.38 14.69 32.31
C ILE A 50 -13.01 14.72 31.65
N ILE A 51 -11.97 15.15 32.36
CA ILE A 51 -10.60 15.12 31.85
C ILE A 51 -10.19 13.68 31.55
N ALA A 52 -10.52 12.73 32.42
CA ALA A 52 -10.23 11.31 32.20
C ALA A 52 -10.99 10.75 30.97
N ILE A 53 -12.28 11.06 30.82
CA ILE A 53 -13.08 10.64 29.66
C ILE A 53 -12.51 11.25 28.37
N ALA A 54 -12.20 12.55 28.36
CA ALA A 54 -11.59 13.23 27.22
C ALA A 54 -10.23 12.61 26.87
N GLY A 55 -9.40 12.31 27.87
CA GLY A 55 -8.12 11.62 27.70
C GLY A 55 -8.27 10.22 27.10
N LEU A 56 -9.26 9.44 27.56
CA LEU A 56 -9.55 8.12 27.00
C LEU A 56 -10.03 8.21 25.54
N ILE A 57 -10.91 9.16 25.22
CA ILE A 57 -11.38 9.39 23.85
C ILE A 57 -10.19 9.78 22.94
N TYR A 58 -9.32 10.68 23.42
CA TYR A 58 -8.12 11.07 22.69
C TYR A 58 -7.18 9.89 22.44
N ASN A 59 -6.88 9.10 23.47
CA ASN A 59 -6.02 7.92 23.36
C ASN A 59 -6.61 6.85 22.42
N LEU A 60 -7.91 6.61 22.48
CA LEU A 60 -8.60 5.69 21.56
C LEU A 60 -8.56 6.19 20.11
N TYR A 61 -8.78 7.48 19.91
CA TYR A 61 -8.74 8.11 18.60
C TYR A 61 -7.35 8.04 17.98
N ASP A 62 -6.33 8.44 18.75
CA ASP A 62 -4.94 8.44 18.33
C ASP A 62 -4.42 7.01 18.10
N GLY A 63 -4.71 6.08 19.02
CA GLY A 63 -4.37 4.66 18.87
C GLY A 63 -4.96 4.05 17.59
N ARG A 64 -6.22 4.37 17.26
CA ARG A 64 -6.86 3.90 16.00
C ARG A 64 -6.22 4.52 14.76
N ARG A 65 -5.73 5.76 14.82
CA ARG A 65 -5.01 6.40 13.69
C ARG A 65 -3.64 5.74 13.49
N ARG A 66 -2.86 5.59 14.56
CA ARG A 66 -1.55 4.92 14.53
C ARG A 66 -1.65 3.48 14.03
N PHE A 67 -2.61 2.72 14.53
CA PHE A 67 -2.83 1.33 14.10
C PHE A 67 -3.18 1.22 12.60
N ARG A 68 -3.99 2.14 12.07
CA ARG A 68 -4.29 2.18 10.63
C ARG A 68 -3.08 2.56 9.80
N GLY A 69 -2.23 3.47 10.29
CA GLY A 69 -0.96 3.80 9.66
C GLY A 69 -0.05 2.58 9.59
N ASP A 70 0.15 1.89 10.71
CA ASP A 70 1.00 0.70 10.80
C ASP A 70 0.53 -0.43 9.86
N ILE A 71 -0.79 -0.68 9.77
CA ILE A 71 -1.34 -1.65 8.81
C ILE A 71 -1.00 -1.29 7.37
N ARG A 72 -1.13 -0.01 6.99
CA ARG A 72 -0.81 0.44 5.62
C ARG A 72 0.67 0.30 5.33
N SER A 73 1.52 0.76 6.25
CA SER A 73 2.98 0.63 6.17
C SER A 73 3.38 -0.82 6.00
N LYS A 74 2.84 -1.73 6.83
CA LYS A 74 3.11 -3.16 6.75
C LYS A 74 2.67 -3.76 5.42
N SER A 75 1.44 -3.47 4.98
CA SER A 75 0.92 -3.92 3.68
C SER A 75 1.78 -3.45 2.52
N ARG A 76 2.25 -2.20 2.54
CA ARG A 76 3.13 -1.63 1.50
C ARG A 76 4.51 -2.27 1.52
N ILE A 77 5.07 -2.53 2.70
CA ILE A 77 6.34 -3.25 2.86
C ILE A 77 6.26 -4.67 2.32
N ASP A 78 5.19 -5.40 2.63
CA ASP A 78 5.01 -6.77 2.15
C ASP A 78 4.75 -6.83 0.64
N TRP A 79 4.02 -5.85 0.10
CA TRP A 79 3.91 -5.64 -1.35
C TRP A 79 5.28 -5.38 -1.99
N MET A 80 6.08 -4.45 -1.46
CA MET A 80 7.43 -4.14 -1.99
C MET A 80 8.36 -5.35 -1.97
N LYS A 81 8.34 -6.17 -0.91
CA LYS A 81 9.14 -7.40 -0.84
C LYS A 81 8.79 -8.35 -2.00
N THR A 82 7.50 -8.49 -2.29
CA THR A 82 7.01 -9.32 -3.38
C THR A 82 7.44 -8.77 -4.73
N VAL A 83 7.20 -7.48 -4.99
CA VAL A 83 7.58 -6.82 -6.25
C VAL A 83 9.10 -6.86 -6.47
N ARG A 84 9.90 -6.58 -5.44
CA ARG A 84 11.37 -6.61 -5.53
C ARG A 84 11.87 -8.00 -5.94
N ASN A 85 11.31 -9.05 -5.37
CA ASN A 85 11.68 -10.43 -5.72
C ASN A 85 11.27 -10.75 -7.17
N LEU A 86 10.06 -10.37 -7.58
CA LEU A 86 9.57 -10.58 -8.95
C LEU A 86 10.43 -9.84 -9.99
N VAL A 87 10.77 -8.58 -9.73
CA VAL A 87 11.63 -7.78 -10.61
C VAL A 87 13.03 -8.38 -10.69
N ALA A 88 13.61 -8.81 -9.57
CA ALA A 88 14.93 -9.46 -9.57
C ALA A 88 14.92 -10.77 -10.38
N GLN A 89 13.90 -11.60 -10.22
CA GLN A 89 13.75 -12.84 -10.99
C GLN A 89 13.54 -12.55 -12.49
N TYR A 90 12.69 -11.57 -12.81
CA TYR A 90 12.47 -11.12 -14.17
C TYR A 90 13.77 -10.69 -14.85
N LEU A 91 14.57 -9.84 -14.18
CA LEU A 91 15.85 -9.36 -14.71
C LEU A 91 16.87 -10.48 -14.86
N SER A 92 16.94 -11.41 -13.90
CA SER A 92 17.82 -12.59 -14.00
C SER A 92 17.42 -13.50 -15.16
N ASP A 93 16.12 -13.72 -15.37
CA ASP A 93 15.64 -14.46 -16.54
C ASP A 93 16.00 -13.71 -17.84
N CYS A 94 15.93 -12.37 -17.88
CA CYS A 94 16.37 -11.59 -19.04
C CYS A 94 17.86 -11.80 -19.37
N ASP A 95 18.73 -11.73 -18.36
CA ASP A 95 20.18 -11.95 -18.54
C ASP A 95 20.45 -13.36 -19.11
N ASN A 96 19.78 -14.38 -18.55
CA ASN A 96 19.89 -15.75 -19.06
C ASN A 96 19.43 -15.88 -20.53
N ILE A 97 18.36 -15.17 -20.91
CA ILE A 97 17.87 -15.15 -22.30
C ILE A 97 18.92 -14.51 -23.20
N ILE A 98 19.50 -13.39 -22.79
CA ILE A 98 20.53 -12.66 -23.54
C ILE A 98 21.77 -13.54 -23.75
N ASP A 99 22.28 -14.15 -22.69
CA ASP A 99 23.47 -15.01 -22.77
C ASP A 99 23.22 -16.23 -23.66
N HIS A 100 22.01 -16.80 -23.62
CA HIS A 100 21.61 -17.87 -24.55
C HIS A 100 21.53 -17.39 -26.01
N MET A 101 21.07 -16.17 -26.25
CA MET A 101 21.06 -15.58 -27.59
C MET A 101 22.48 -15.34 -28.11
N GLU A 102 23.38 -14.78 -27.30
CA GLU A 102 24.78 -14.50 -27.68
C GLU A 102 25.58 -15.78 -27.99
N HIS A 103 25.43 -16.83 -27.17
CA HIS A 103 26.25 -18.04 -27.30
C HIS A 103 25.69 -19.10 -28.25
N LYS A 104 24.37 -19.21 -28.42
CA LYS A 104 23.75 -20.31 -29.19
C LYS A 104 23.13 -19.89 -30.53
N GLY A 105 23.17 -18.61 -30.89
CA GLY A 105 22.67 -18.12 -32.19
C GLY A 105 21.18 -18.42 -32.44
N SER A 106 20.39 -18.60 -31.38
CA SER A 106 19.01 -19.07 -31.49
C SER A 106 18.06 -17.95 -31.92
N LYS A 107 17.49 -18.09 -33.12
CA LYS A 107 16.47 -17.18 -33.68
C LYS A 107 15.09 -17.30 -33.02
N ASN A 108 14.84 -18.30 -32.16
CA ASN A 108 13.48 -18.63 -31.69
C ASN A 108 13.41 -19.01 -30.19
N PHE A 109 14.08 -18.26 -29.31
CA PHE A 109 14.13 -18.58 -27.87
C PHE A 109 12.75 -18.65 -27.18
N LEU A 110 11.78 -17.83 -27.59
CA LEU A 110 10.45 -17.80 -26.96
C LEU A 110 9.47 -18.87 -27.47
N LEU A 111 9.80 -19.61 -28.53
CA LEU A 111 8.92 -20.64 -29.11
C LEU A 111 9.44 -22.07 -28.89
N GLY A 112 10.73 -22.24 -28.57
CA GLY A 112 11.30 -23.51 -28.12
C GLY A 112 11.79 -23.35 -26.69
N ASP A 113 10.96 -23.69 -25.71
CA ASP A 113 11.18 -23.48 -24.28
C ASP A 113 12.42 -24.26 -23.77
N ILE A 114 13.61 -23.70 -23.94
CA ILE A 114 14.85 -24.25 -23.36
C ILE A 114 14.75 -24.03 -21.84
N GLY A 115 14.33 -25.07 -21.11
CA GLY A 115 14.36 -25.13 -19.65
C GLY A 115 13.31 -24.31 -18.89
N GLY A 116 12.19 -23.94 -19.53
CA GLY A 116 11.11 -23.20 -18.86
C GLY A 116 11.36 -21.69 -18.72
N ILE A 117 12.50 -21.17 -19.21
CA ILE A 117 12.93 -19.79 -19.00
C ILE A 117 11.95 -18.80 -19.64
N GLY A 118 11.51 -19.06 -20.89
CA GLY A 118 10.56 -18.19 -21.58
C GLY A 118 9.20 -18.14 -20.88
N THR A 119 8.76 -19.28 -20.35
CA THR A 119 7.54 -19.39 -19.55
C THR A 119 7.65 -18.60 -18.25
N ARG A 120 8.77 -18.74 -17.51
CA ARG A 120 9.01 -17.99 -16.27
C ARG A 120 9.11 -16.49 -16.52
N PHE A 121 9.84 -16.08 -17.55
CA PHE A 121 9.96 -14.69 -17.97
C PHE A 121 8.58 -14.04 -18.22
N LYS A 122 7.74 -14.70 -19.03
CA LYS A 122 6.38 -14.23 -19.32
C LYS A 122 5.50 -14.22 -18.06
N ARG A 123 5.61 -15.23 -17.21
CA ARG A 123 4.86 -15.31 -15.95
C ARG A 123 5.24 -14.15 -15.03
N ASN A 124 6.53 -13.95 -14.79
CA ASN A 124 7.05 -12.89 -13.90
C ASN A 124 6.64 -11.51 -14.42
N TYR A 125 6.68 -11.27 -15.73
CA TYR A 125 6.16 -10.05 -16.35
C TYR A 125 4.67 -9.81 -16.02
N ASN A 126 3.82 -10.83 -16.23
CA ASN A 126 2.39 -10.70 -15.94
C ASN A 126 2.12 -10.50 -14.44
N GLU A 127 2.87 -11.19 -13.58
CA GLU A 127 2.76 -11.01 -12.13
C GLU A 127 3.16 -9.59 -11.71
N ILE A 128 4.22 -9.03 -12.28
CA ILE A 128 4.60 -7.62 -12.03
C ILE A 128 3.45 -6.67 -12.39
N LEU A 129 2.79 -6.87 -13.54
CA LEU A 129 1.63 -6.05 -13.93
C LEU A 129 0.40 -6.22 -13.03
N LEU A 130 0.24 -7.39 -12.39
CA LEU A 130 -0.83 -7.60 -11.42
C LEU A 130 -0.57 -6.89 -10.10
N TYR A 131 0.69 -6.87 -9.64
CA TYR A 131 1.07 -6.19 -8.40
C TYR A 131 1.26 -4.69 -8.57
N VAL A 132 1.68 -4.23 -9.75
CA VAL A 132 2.00 -2.83 -10.03
C VAL A 132 1.04 -2.31 -11.10
N PRO A 133 0.00 -1.55 -10.73
CA PRO A 133 -0.95 -1.02 -11.70
C PRO A 133 -0.29 0.01 -12.63
N ASP A 134 -0.77 0.06 -13.86
CA ASP A 134 -0.25 0.98 -14.88
C ASP A 134 -0.77 2.40 -14.63
N ASN A 135 0.03 3.23 -13.96
CA ASN A 135 -0.28 4.62 -13.64
C ASN A 135 0.98 5.50 -13.71
N ASP A 136 0.80 6.82 -13.69
CA ASP A 136 1.91 7.77 -13.81
C ASP A 136 2.97 7.61 -12.70
N SER A 137 2.56 7.25 -11.48
CA SER A 137 3.47 7.04 -10.35
C SER A 137 4.38 5.84 -10.55
N ASN A 138 3.92 4.83 -11.29
CA ASN A 138 4.62 3.55 -11.47
C ASN A 138 5.43 3.46 -12.77
N LYS A 139 5.37 4.49 -13.63
CA LYS A 139 6.09 4.56 -14.90
C LYS A 139 7.59 4.29 -14.75
N LEU A 140 8.20 4.85 -13.71
CA LEU A 140 9.64 4.68 -13.42
C LEU A 140 10.04 3.20 -13.32
N LEU A 141 9.16 2.35 -12.78
CA LEU A 141 9.38 0.91 -12.67
C LEU A 141 8.93 0.17 -13.95
N LEU A 142 7.74 0.49 -14.46
CA LEU A 142 7.08 -0.31 -15.50
C LEU A 142 7.59 -0.05 -16.91
N ASP A 143 8.02 1.17 -17.25
CA ASP A 143 8.35 1.52 -18.63
C ASP A 143 9.52 0.69 -19.15
N ASN A 144 10.60 0.59 -18.39
CA ASN A 144 11.75 -0.20 -18.80
C ASN A 144 11.43 -1.71 -18.83
N ILE A 145 10.62 -2.21 -17.88
CA ILE A 145 10.19 -3.61 -17.83
C ILE A 145 9.38 -3.97 -19.09
N LYS A 146 8.43 -3.12 -19.48
CA LYS A 146 7.63 -3.27 -20.70
C LYS A 146 8.50 -3.20 -21.95
N GLU A 147 9.44 -2.26 -22.02
CA GLU A 147 10.36 -2.11 -23.16
C GLU A 147 11.22 -3.37 -23.33
N ILE A 148 11.77 -3.91 -22.25
CA ILE A 148 12.54 -5.17 -22.27
C ILE A 148 11.65 -6.33 -22.75
N TYR A 149 10.42 -6.42 -22.24
CA TYR A 149 9.49 -7.48 -22.62
C TYR A 149 9.19 -7.46 -24.12
N GLU A 150 8.83 -6.30 -24.67
CA GLU A 150 8.55 -6.16 -26.09
C GLU A 150 9.80 -6.40 -26.97
N CYS A 151 10.98 -5.95 -26.52
CA CYS A 151 12.25 -6.22 -27.22
C CYS A 151 12.52 -7.73 -27.33
N LEU A 152 12.41 -8.46 -26.22
CA LEU A 152 12.67 -9.90 -26.18
C LEU A 152 11.55 -10.73 -26.83
N LYS A 153 10.31 -10.22 -26.84
CA LYS A 153 9.16 -10.83 -27.52
C LYS A 153 9.22 -10.72 -29.04
N SER A 154 9.78 -9.64 -29.56
CA SER A 154 9.83 -9.39 -31.00
C SER A 154 10.64 -10.48 -31.73
N ARG A 155 10.09 -11.05 -32.82
CA ARG A 155 10.74 -12.13 -33.61
C ARG A 155 12.00 -11.70 -34.38
N ASP A 156 12.36 -10.42 -34.32
CA ASP A 156 13.38 -9.79 -35.15
C ASP A 156 14.60 -9.35 -34.32
N ILE A 157 15.07 -10.26 -33.47
CA ILE A 157 16.33 -10.09 -32.75
C ILE A 157 17.46 -10.50 -33.70
N LYS A 158 17.94 -9.56 -34.51
CA LYS A 158 19.28 -9.66 -35.07
C LYS A 158 20.26 -9.49 -33.89
N THR A 159 20.81 -10.61 -33.48
CA THR A 159 21.48 -10.88 -32.18
C THR A 159 22.70 -10.02 -31.87
N THR A 160 23.23 -9.31 -32.85
CA THR A 160 24.49 -8.55 -32.72
C THR A 160 24.30 -7.06 -32.46
N GLU A 161 23.16 -6.46 -32.79
CA GLU A 161 22.97 -4.99 -32.71
C GLU A 161 22.09 -4.56 -31.54
N LYS A 162 21.10 -5.38 -31.15
CA LYS A 162 20.13 -5.05 -30.08
C LYS A 162 20.59 -5.46 -28.68
N THR A 163 21.50 -6.42 -28.56
CA THR A 163 21.94 -6.97 -27.27
C THR A 163 22.62 -5.94 -26.34
N PRO A 164 23.52 -5.07 -26.84
CA PRO A 164 24.09 -4.00 -26.03
C PRO A 164 23.01 -3.02 -25.51
N LYS A 165 22.00 -2.72 -26.34
CA LYS A 165 20.88 -1.87 -25.97
C LYS A 165 20.02 -2.51 -24.86
N ILE A 166 19.74 -3.81 -24.96
CA ILE A 166 18.99 -4.52 -23.91
C ILE A 166 19.79 -4.56 -22.61
N ARG A 167 21.12 -4.80 -22.65
CA ARG A 167 21.97 -4.74 -21.45
C ARG A 167 21.96 -3.35 -20.79
N GLN A 168 22.02 -2.28 -21.59
CA GLN A 168 21.88 -0.92 -21.07
C GLN A 168 20.50 -0.69 -20.43
N LEU A 169 19.42 -1.18 -21.07
CA LEU A 169 18.07 -1.12 -20.51
C LEU A 169 17.94 -1.90 -19.21
N LEU A 170 18.58 -3.07 -19.08
CA LEU A 170 18.59 -3.84 -17.84
C LEU A 170 19.28 -3.09 -16.70
N GLN A 171 20.47 -2.53 -16.95
CA GLN A 171 21.18 -1.71 -15.98
C GLN A 171 20.36 -0.49 -15.55
N LYS A 172 19.73 0.19 -16.53
CA LYS A 172 18.81 1.29 -16.25
C LYS A 172 17.62 0.83 -15.42
N THR A 173 17.02 -0.32 -15.74
CA THR A 173 15.91 -0.89 -14.98
C THR A 173 16.28 -1.18 -13.55
N VAL A 174 17.48 -1.73 -13.29
CA VAL A 174 17.98 -1.95 -11.93
C VAL A 174 18.04 -0.64 -11.15
N LYS A 175 18.60 0.41 -11.77
CA LYS A 175 18.72 1.73 -11.14
C LYS A 175 17.35 2.35 -10.85
N ASP A 176 16.50 2.44 -11.86
CA ASP A 176 15.18 3.06 -11.79
C ASP A 176 14.26 2.29 -10.83
N SER A 177 14.31 0.95 -10.83
CA SER A 177 13.58 0.11 -9.87
C SER A 177 14.07 0.31 -8.44
N SER A 178 15.38 0.43 -8.24
CA SER A 178 15.95 0.69 -6.92
C SER A 178 15.55 2.07 -6.39
N GLU A 179 15.52 3.08 -7.26
CA GLU A 179 15.09 4.44 -6.89
C GLU A 179 13.59 4.47 -6.55
N TYR A 180 12.76 3.88 -7.41
CA TYR A 180 11.32 3.75 -7.18
C TYR A 180 11.03 3.04 -5.84
N LEU A 181 11.64 1.87 -5.60
CA LEU A 181 11.43 1.12 -4.35
C LEU A 181 11.94 1.87 -3.12
N LYS A 182 12.97 2.71 -3.26
CA LYS A 182 13.44 3.58 -2.17
C LYS A 182 12.42 4.67 -1.85
N ILE A 183 11.79 5.28 -2.86
CA ILE A 183 10.73 6.27 -2.66
C ILE A 183 9.53 5.62 -1.97
N GLU A 184 9.11 4.46 -2.45
CA GLU A 184 8.02 3.67 -1.85
C GLU A 184 8.31 3.28 -0.40
N TRP A 185 9.56 2.97 -0.08
CA TRP A 185 10.02 2.68 1.28
C TRP A 185 9.91 3.89 2.21
N GLU A 186 10.31 5.07 1.76
CA GLU A 186 10.17 6.30 2.54
C GLU A 186 8.69 6.69 2.74
N ASN A 187 7.84 6.48 1.73
CA ASN A 187 6.40 6.67 1.87
C ASN A 187 5.79 5.68 2.88
N ALA A 188 6.21 4.42 2.83
CA ALA A 188 5.77 3.40 3.79
C ALA A 188 6.12 3.76 5.24
N LYS A 189 7.30 4.35 5.50
CA LYS A 189 7.68 4.83 6.85
C LYS A 189 6.79 5.97 7.35
N ARG A 190 6.28 6.80 6.45
CA ARG A 190 5.41 7.93 6.79
C ARG A 190 3.97 7.50 7.09
N GLY A 191 3.59 6.30 6.67
CA GLY A 191 2.21 5.79 6.81
C GLY A 191 1.25 6.38 5.78
N ASP A 192 1.80 6.94 4.69
CA ASP A 192 1.09 7.50 3.55
C ASP A 192 0.58 6.40 2.60
#